data_AF-A0A9D5H4J7-F1
#
_entry.id   AF-A0A9D5H4J7-F1
#
_cell.length_a   1.000
_cell.length_b   1.000
_cell.length_c   1.000
_cell.angle_alpha   90.00
_cell.angle_beta   90.00
_cell.angle_gamma   90.00
#
_symmetry.space_group_name_H-M   'P 1'
#
loop_
_entity.id
_entity.type
_entity.pdbx_description
1 polymer ?
#
loop_
_entity_poly.entity_id
_entity_poly.type
_entity_poly.pdbx_seq_one_letter_code
_entity_poly.pdbx_strand_id
1 'polypeptide(L)'
;MPCERTILRRAKDDHFAAATDCYNRAARIDPYKPSTWIENGQLCVARGELNKASDNFKIVLDTDPNSVPALVAKGNNAFVGSQ
;
A
#
# COMPACT_ATOMS: atom_id res chain seq x y z
N MET A 1 23.23 -24.76 -1.48
CA MET A 1 21.95 -24.77 -0.74
C MET A 1 21.40 -23.35 -0.77
N PRO A 2 20.22 -23.08 -1.37
CA PRO A 2 19.66 -21.73 -1.34
C PRO A 2 19.37 -21.38 0.11
N CYS A 3 20.02 -20.35 0.63
CA CYS A 3 19.87 -19.92 2.02
C CYS A 3 18.39 -19.69 2.34
N GLU A 4 17.90 -20.12 3.50
CA GLU A 4 16.49 -19.97 3.92
C GLU A 4 15.96 -18.53 3.77
N ARG A 5 16.87 -17.54 3.88
CA ARG A 5 16.62 -16.12 3.65
C ARG A 5 16.12 -15.78 2.24
N THR A 6 16.57 -16.49 1.21
CA THR A 6 16.12 -16.28 -0.19
C THR A 6 14.73 -16.87 -0.42
N ILE A 7 14.38 -17.95 0.29
CA ILE A 7 13.07 -18.61 0.21
C ILE A 7 12.00 -17.72 0.86
N LEU A 8 12.30 -17.18 2.05
CA LEU A 8 11.43 -16.25 2.76
C LEU A 8 11.19 -14.95 1.98
N ARG A 9 12.22 -14.41 1.32
CA ARG A 9 12.08 -13.23 0.47
C ARG A 9 11.14 -13.48 -0.71
N ARG A 10 11.29 -14.63 -1.39
CA ARG A 10 10.40 -15.03 -2.49
C ARG A 10 8.95 -15.18 -2.05
N ALA A 11 8.71 -15.81 -0.90
CA ALA A 11 7.37 -15.96 -0.34
C ALA A 11 6.73 -14.61 0.01
N LYS A 12 7.51 -13.67 0.58
CA LYS A 12 7.05 -12.30 0.81
C LYS A 12 6.65 -11.60 -0.48
N ASP A 13 7.49 -11.66 -1.51
CA ASP A 13 7.22 -11.05 -2.82
C ASP A 13 5.94 -11.63 -3.47
N ASP A 14 5.74 -12.94 -3.35
CA ASP A 14 4.53 -13.62 -3.84
C ASP A 14 3.26 -13.17 -3.10
N HIS A 15 3.34 -13.03 -1.77
CA HIS A 15 2.23 -12.51 -0.97
C HIS A 15 1.93 -11.04 -1.27
N PHE A 16 2.95 -10.21 -1.51
CA PHE A 16 2.77 -8.84 -1.94
C PHE A 16 2.09 -8.74 -3.31
N ALA A 17 2.43 -9.64 -4.24
CA ALA A 17 1.78 -9.70 -5.55
C ALA A 17 0.30 -10.11 -5.43
N ALA A 18 0.01 -11.15 -4.65
CA ALA A 18 -1.36 -11.60 -4.40
C ALA A 18 -2.21 -10.52 -3.72
N ALA A 19 -1.67 -9.83 -2.72
CA ALA A 19 -2.35 -8.72 -2.05
C ALA A 19 -2.65 -7.57 -3.02
N THR A 20 -1.71 -7.26 -3.93
CA THR A 20 -1.90 -6.23 -4.95
C THR A 20 -3.05 -6.59 -5.89
N ASP A 21 -3.15 -7.86 -6.33
CA ASP A 21 -4.26 -8.32 -7.17
C ASP A 21 -5.61 -8.21 -6.45
N CYS A 22 -5.67 -8.64 -5.18
CA CYS A 22 -6.85 -8.52 -4.34
C CYS A 22 -7.33 -7.06 -4.23
N TYR A 23 -6.42 -6.11 -3.98
CA TYR A 23 -6.77 -4.69 -3.90
C TYR A 23 -7.18 -4.10 -5.26
N ASN A 24 -6.55 -4.52 -6.36
CA ASN A 24 -6.96 -4.10 -7.70
C ASN A 24 -8.38 -4.59 -8.03
N ARG A 25 -8.72 -5.81 -7.63
CA ARG A 25 -10.08 -6.34 -7.76
C ARG A 25 -11.07 -5.59 -6.86
N ALA A 26 -10.68 -5.30 -5.62
CA ALA A 26 -11.51 -4.50 -4.71
C ALA A 26 -11.78 -3.10 -5.26
N ALA A 27 -10.76 -2.45 -5.84
CA ALA A 27 -10.89 -1.12 -6.48
C ALA A 27 -11.79 -1.15 -7.72
N ARG A 28 -11.91 -2.30 -8.42
CA ARG A 28 -12.87 -2.47 -9.51
C ARG A 28 -14.31 -2.66 -9.03
N ILE A 29 -14.49 -3.26 -7.85
CA ILE A 29 -15.81 -3.49 -7.25
C ILE A 29 -16.36 -2.19 -6.66
N ASP A 30 -15.56 -1.53 -5.83
CA ASP A 30 -15.90 -0.26 -5.21
C ASP A 30 -14.69 0.70 -5.30
N PRO A 31 -14.65 1.54 -6.34
CA PRO A 31 -13.56 2.49 -6.52
C PRO A 31 -13.58 3.65 -5.51
N TYR A 32 -14.69 3.86 -4.80
CA TYR A 32 -14.85 4.96 -3.86
C TYR A 32 -14.56 4.56 -2.41
N LYS A 33 -14.35 3.27 -2.15
CA LYS A 33 -14.01 2.74 -0.83
C LYS A 33 -12.64 3.28 -0.36
N PRO A 34 -12.59 4.18 0.66
CA PRO A 34 -11.33 4.75 1.14
C PRO A 34 -10.38 3.69 1.69
N SER A 35 -10.93 2.68 2.37
CA SER A 35 -10.15 1.60 2.97
C SER A 35 -9.34 0.82 1.94
N THR A 36 -9.88 0.57 0.75
CA THR A 36 -9.16 -0.17 -0.31
C THR A 36 -7.87 0.52 -0.71
N TRP A 37 -7.92 1.84 -0.90
CA TRP A 37 -6.78 2.65 -1.31
C TRP A 37 -5.78 2.87 -0.17
N ILE A 38 -6.24 3.00 1.09
CA ILE A 38 -5.36 3.08 2.26
C ILE A 38 -4.57 1.77 2.40
N GLU A 39 -5.23 0.63 2.36
CA GLU A 39 -4.60 -0.68 2.52
C GLU A 39 -3.63 -0.99 1.36
N ASN A 40 -4.00 -0.62 0.12
CA ASN A 40 -3.11 -0.72 -1.04
C ASN A 40 -1.89 0.20 -0.89
N GLY A 41 -2.09 1.43 -0.41
CA GLY A 41 -1.00 2.36 -0.11
C GLY A 41 -0.04 1.83 0.95
N GLN A 42 -0.56 1.23 2.03
CA GLN A 42 0.27 0.60 3.07
C GLN A 42 1.06 -0.60 2.53
N LEU A 43 0.47 -1.40 1.65
CA LEU A 43 1.16 -2.48 0.94
C LEU A 43 2.33 -1.93 0.11
N CYS A 44 2.11 -0.83 -0.60
CA CYS A 44 3.17 -0.16 -1.36
C CYS A 44 4.29 0.36 -0.44
N VAL A 45 3.98 0.92 0.75
CA VAL A 45 4.99 1.29 1.75
C VAL A 45 5.81 0.08 2.19
N ALA A 46 5.16 -1.06 2.48
CA ALA A 46 5.84 -2.30 2.87
C ALA A 46 6.78 -2.86 1.78
N ARG A 47 6.48 -2.58 0.51
CA ARG A 47 7.32 -2.92 -0.66
C ARG A 47 8.43 -1.90 -0.94
N GLY A 48 8.43 -0.75 -0.26
CA GLY A 48 9.33 0.38 -0.55
C GLY A 48 8.89 1.24 -1.75
N GLU A 49 7.68 1.04 -2.27
CA GLU A 49 7.11 1.80 -3.38
C GLU A 49 6.42 3.08 -2.87
N LEU A 50 7.18 3.96 -2.21
CA LEU A 50 6.67 5.14 -1.51
C LEU A 50 5.91 6.13 -2.40
N ASN A 51 6.33 6.28 -3.65
CA ASN A 51 5.66 7.15 -4.62
C ASN A 51 4.23 6.66 -4.90
N LYS A 52 4.07 5.37 -5.22
CA LYS A 52 2.75 4.78 -5.47
C LYS A 52 1.87 4.79 -4.22
N ALA A 53 2.46 4.57 -3.05
CA ALA A 53 1.73 4.69 -1.79
C ALA A 53 1.18 6.12 -1.59
N SER A 54 1.97 7.15 -1.92
CA SER A 54 1.53 8.54 -1.83
C SER A 54 0.38 8.85 -2.79
N ASP A 55 0.42 8.32 -4.00
CA ASP A 55 -0.67 8.45 -4.97
C ASP A 55 -1.96 7.79 -4.47
N ASN A 56 -1.86 6.58 -3.91
CA ASN A 56 -3.00 5.88 -3.32
C ASN A 56 -3.64 6.66 -2.16
N PHE A 57 -2.83 7.21 -1.24
CA PHE A 57 -3.36 8.03 -0.14
C PHE A 57 -3.96 9.35 -0.66
N LYS A 58 -3.41 9.91 -1.73
CA LYS A 58 -3.96 11.12 -2.35
C LYS A 58 -5.37 10.89 -2.91
N ILE A 59 -5.62 9.74 -3.57
CA ILE A 59 -6.96 9.39 -4.07
C ILE A 59 -7.99 9.42 -2.94
N VAL A 60 -7.62 8.92 -1.75
CA VAL A 60 -8.50 8.94 -0.58
C VAL A 60 -8.72 10.35 -0.07
N LEU A 61 -7.67 11.15 0.05
CA LEU A 61 -7.77 12.53 0.51
C LEU A 61 -8.51 13.44 -0.48
N ASP A 62 -8.49 13.12 -1.77
CA ASP A 62 -9.28 13.84 -2.78
C ASP A 62 -10.79 13.54 -2.64
N THR A 63 -11.15 12.36 -2.12
CA THR A 63 -12.55 11.96 -1.89
C THR A 63 -13.03 12.33 -0.48
N ASP A 64 -12.20 12.10 0.52
CA ASP A 64 -12.41 12.45 1.94
C ASP A 64 -11.14 13.15 2.49
N PRO A 65 -11.09 14.48 2.39
CA PRO A 65 -9.95 15.26 2.88
C PRO A 65 -9.68 15.13 4.38
N ASN A 66 -10.70 14.73 5.15
CA ASN A 66 -10.63 14.61 6.61
C ASN A 66 -10.44 13.16 7.07
N SER A 67 -10.09 12.25 6.16
CA SER A 67 -9.78 10.87 6.48
C SER A 67 -8.53 10.78 7.36
N VAL A 68 -8.74 10.70 8.68
CA VAL A 68 -7.69 10.49 9.68
C VAL A 68 -6.75 9.35 9.29
N PRO A 69 -7.22 8.14 8.89
CA PRO A 69 -6.31 7.06 8.54
C PRO A 69 -5.46 7.36 7.29
N ALA A 70 -5.99 8.09 6.30
CA ALA A 70 -5.21 8.49 5.12
C ALA A 70 -4.14 9.53 5.46
N LEU A 71 -4.46 10.51 6.33
CA LEU A 71 -3.50 11.50 6.81
C LEU A 71 -2.36 10.86 7.61
N VAL A 72 -2.68 9.93 8.51
CA VAL A 72 -1.69 9.17 9.27
C VAL A 72 -0.81 8.35 8.35
N ALA A 73 -1.41 7.63 7.39
CA ALA A 73 -0.66 6.79 6.46
C ALA A 73 0.26 7.61 5.54
N LYS A 74 -0.18 8.79 5.09
CA LYS A 74 0.65 9.74 4.33
C LYS A 74 1.81 10.29 5.16
N GLY A 75 1.56 10.64 6.42
CA GLY A 75 2.62 11.07 7.35
C GLY A 75 3.67 9.98 7.59
N ASN A 76 3.22 8.74 7.80
CA ASN A 76 4.12 7.59 7.93
C ASN A 76 4.95 7.36 6.66
N ASN A 77 4.35 7.47 5.48
CA ASN A 77 5.07 7.36 4.21
C ASN A 77 6.16 8.44 4.09
N ALA A 78 5.82 9.70 4.36
CA ALA A 78 6.79 10.80 4.32
C ALA A 78 7.93 10.62 5.34
N PHE A 79 7.63 10.10 6.53
CA PHE A 79 8.63 9.80 7.55
C PHE A 79 9.58 8.68 7.10
N VAL A 80 9.05 7.60 6.52
CA VAL A 80 9.85 6.48 6.00
C VAL A 80 10.69 6.89 4.79
N GLY A 81 10.19 7.76 3.92
CA GLY A 81 10.93 8.25 2.75
C GLY A 81 12.01 9.29 3.04
N SER A 82 12.07 9.78 4.29
CA SER A 82 13.08 10.75 4.73
C SER A 82 14.29 10.10 5.44
N GLN A 83 14.31 8.76 5.59
CA GLN A 83 15.42 7.97 6.12
C GLN A 83 16.18 7.26 4.98
#